data_AF-A0A7W4LIG2-F1
#
_entry.id   AF-A0A7W4LIG2-F1
#
_cell.length_a   1.000
_cell.length_b   1.000
_cell.length_c   1.000
_cell.angle_alpha   90.00
_cell.angle_beta   90.00
_cell.angle_gamma   90.00
#
_symmetry.space_group_name_H-M   'P 1'
#
loop_
_entity.id
_entity.type
_entity.pdbx_description
1 polymer ?
#
loop_
_entity_poly.entity_id
_entity_poly.type
_entity_poly.pdbx_seq_one_letter_code
_entity_poly.pdbx_strand_id
1 'polypeptide(L)'
;MVALGGVAATPVLAEQAQLSGEEQARYLAELKRLYLTKNERTALLAHSNALLDTYALTAAYQVGKTQRSDLRYQLSVAGPGELVVREESRAQQGMALAVRNQKLSVFGLDPYIHYDCPPSGIVCTLQNPADGSPWISVLRDHQGAADLAKAISFLIRNLQKS
;
A
#
# COMPACT_ATOMS: atom_id res chain seq x y z
N MET A 1 47.59 26.30 -28.24
CA MET A 1 47.80 25.39 -27.08
C MET A 1 47.04 26.00 -25.91
N VAL A 2 46.05 25.42 -25.26
CA VAL A 2 45.50 24.06 -25.16
C VAL A 2 43.98 24.19 -24.92
N ALA A 3 43.23 23.20 -25.36
CA ALA A 3 41.77 23.14 -25.31
C ALA A 3 41.23 22.53 -24.00
N LEU A 4 39.95 22.84 -23.73
CA LEU A 4 38.89 22.01 -23.13
C LEU A 4 38.95 21.62 -21.65
N GLY A 5 37.78 21.73 -21.01
CA GLY A 5 37.49 21.11 -19.72
C GLY A 5 36.11 21.46 -19.17
N GLY A 6 35.04 21.25 -19.95
CA GLY A 6 33.67 21.33 -19.46
C GLY A 6 33.28 20.06 -18.71
N VAL A 7 32.87 20.20 -17.45
CA VAL A 7 32.40 19.09 -16.61
C VAL A 7 30.91 18.89 -16.86
N ALA A 8 30.54 17.84 -17.59
CA ALA A 8 29.16 17.44 -17.79
C ALA A 8 28.64 16.68 -16.55
N ALA A 9 27.61 17.22 -15.90
CA ALA A 9 26.92 16.55 -14.81
C ALA A 9 25.92 15.50 -15.35
N THR A 10 26.32 14.23 -15.23
CA THR A 10 25.52 12.99 -15.00
C THR A 10 24.16 12.76 -15.70
N PRO A 11 24.04 11.76 -16.62
CA PRO A 11 22.76 11.25 -17.16
C PRO A 11 22.07 10.16 -16.30
N VAL A 12 22.71 9.68 -15.22
CA VAL A 12 22.27 8.50 -14.46
C VAL A 12 20.94 8.69 -13.72
N LEU A 13 20.65 9.90 -13.23
CA LEU A 13 19.41 10.20 -12.50
C LEU A 13 18.17 10.20 -13.41
N ALA A 14 18.34 10.65 -14.66
CA ALA A 14 17.26 10.70 -15.64
C ALA A 14 16.87 9.29 -16.11
N GLU A 15 17.87 8.44 -16.35
CA GLU A 15 17.66 7.03 -16.75
C GLU A 15 16.96 6.23 -15.63
N GLN A 16 17.35 6.42 -14.36
CA GLN A 16 16.70 5.77 -13.21
C GLN A 16 15.25 6.24 -13.01
N ALA A 17 15.00 7.55 -13.17
CA ALA A 17 13.65 8.10 -13.11
C ALA A 17 12.77 7.60 -14.27
N GLN A 18 13.33 7.51 -15.48
CA GLN A 18 12.65 6.98 -16.67
C GLN A 18 12.32 5.50 -16.52
N LEU A 19 13.25 4.67 -16.03
CA LEU A 19 13.00 3.26 -15.72
C LEU A 19 11.88 3.12 -14.68
N SER A 20 11.91 3.93 -13.62
CA SER A 20 10.83 3.94 -12.61
C SER A 20 9.47 4.37 -13.19
N GLY A 21 9.48 5.24 -14.21
CA GLY A 21 8.29 5.72 -14.92
C GLY A 21 7.72 4.68 -15.88
N GLU A 22 8.56 4.00 -16.65
CA GLU A 22 8.17 2.90 -17.54
C GLU A 22 7.66 1.70 -16.75
N GLU A 23 8.34 1.33 -15.67
CA GLU A 23 7.90 0.27 -14.75
C GLU A 23 6.55 0.60 -14.14
N GLN A 24 6.36 1.85 -13.70
CA GLN A 24 5.06 2.32 -13.24
C GLN A 24 3.99 2.21 -14.34
N ALA A 25 4.29 2.64 -15.56
CA ALA A 25 3.34 2.59 -16.67
C ALA A 25 2.94 1.15 -17.03
N ARG A 26 3.91 0.22 -17.06
CA ARG A 26 3.68 -1.21 -17.31
C ARG A 26 2.82 -1.82 -16.21
N TYR A 27 3.17 -1.56 -14.94
CA TYR A 27 2.40 -2.03 -13.80
C TYR A 27 0.95 -1.54 -13.85
N LEU A 28 0.72 -0.24 -14.09
CA LEU A 28 -0.62 0.32 -14.20
C LEU A 28 -1.40 -0.24 -15.40
N ALA A 29 -0.74 -0.49 -16.54
CA ALA A 29 -1.35 -1.12 -17.69
C ALA A 29 -1.81 -2.55 -17.38
N GLU A 30 -0.98 -3.32 -16.67
CA GLU A 30 -1.32 -4.67 -16.22
C GLU A 30 -2.51 -4.67 -15.26
N LEU A 31 -2.52 -3.78 -14.26
CA LEU A 31 -3.65 -3.68 -13.32
C LEU A 31 -4.94 -3.27 -14.04
N LYS A 32 -4.88 -2.31 -14.96
CA LYS A 32 -6.03 -1.90 -15.78
C LYS A 32 -6.61 -3.09 -16.57
N ARG A 33 -5.74 -3.94 -17.13
CA ARG A 33 -6.15 -5.17 -17.82
C ARG A 33 -6.75 -6.19 -16.86
N LEU A 34 -6.11 -6.44 -15.71
CA LEU A 34 -6.55 -7.42 -14.71
C LEU A 34 -7.93 -7.07 -14.14
N TYR A 35 -8.16 -5.79 -13.82
CA TYR A 35 -9.41 -5.30 -13.26
C TYR A 35 -10.40 -4.74 -14.29
N LEU A 36 -10.14 -4.98 -15.58
CA LEU A 36 -11.03 -4.61 -16.69
C LEU A 36 -11.50 -3.15 -16.66
N THR A 37 -10.59 -2.22 -16.37
CA THR A 37 -10.90 -0.78 -16.23
C THR A 37 -9.90 0.08 -16.97
N LYS A 38 -10.34 1.26 -17.42
CA LYS A 38 -9.46 2.29 -18.00
C LYS A 38 -8.94 3.28 -16.96
N ASN A 39 -9.52 3.29 -15.76
CA ASN A 39 -9.19 4.22 -14.70
C ASN A 39 -8.13 3.61 -13.77
N GLU A 40 -6.96 4.26 -13.70
CA GLU A 40 -5.82 3.82 -12.88
C GLU A 40 -6.14 3.78 -11.39
N ARG A 41 -6.88 4.77 -10.88
CA ARG A 41 -7.32 4.82 -9.49
C ARG A 41 -8.21 3.64 -9.15
N THR A 42 -9.16 3.33 -10.03
CA THR A 42 -10.05 2.18 -9.86
C THR A 42 -9.26 0.87 -9.86
N ALA A 43 -8.29 0.72 -10.77
CA ALA A 43 -7.44 -0.48 -10.83
C ALA A 43 -6.58 -0.64 -9.57
N LEU A 44 -5.94 0.44 -9.11
CA LEU A 44 -5.10 0.45 -7.90
C LEU A 44 -5.90 0.17 -6.63
N LEU A 45 -7.09 0.76 -6.49
CA LEU A 45 -8.00 0.48 -5.37
C LEU A 45 -8.45 -0.98 -5.37
N ALA A 46 -8.87 -1.50 -6.52
CA ALA A 46 -9.31 -2.88 -6.65
C ALA A 46 -8.17 -3.85 -6.32
N HIS A 47 -6.95 -3.56 -6.80
CA HIS A 47 -5.78 -4.36 -6.52
C HIS A 47 -5.38 -4.36 -5.04
N SER A 48 -5.30 -3.17 -4.44
CA SER A 48 -4.98 -3.04 -3.02
C SER A 48 -6.00 -3.78 -2.15
N ASN A 49 -7.29 -3.66 -2.46
CA ASN A 49 -8.33 -4.37 -1.73
C ASN A 49 -8.30 -5.89 -1.93
N ALA A 50 -7.94 -6.37 -3.12
CA ALA A 50 -7.77 -7.81 -3.36
C ALA A 50 -6.59 -8.38 -2.54
N LEU A 51 -5.48 -7.64 -2.45
CA LEU A 51 -4.35 -8.01 -1.59
C LEU A 51 -4.76 -7.99 -0.11
N LEU A 52 -5.49 -6.97 0.35
CA LEU A 52 -5.98 -6.90 1.73
C LEU A 52 -6.91 -8.06 2.11
N ASP A 53 -7.75 -8.53 1.19
CA ASP A 53 -8.60 -9.70 1.44
C ASP A 53 -7.79 -11.00 1.42
N THR A 54 -6.85 -11.13 0.49
CA THR A 54 -5.98 -12.31 0.37
C THR A 54 -5.11 -12.52 1.61
N TYR A 55 -4.54 -11.43 2.14
CA TYR A 55 -3.65 -11.44 3.30
C TYR A 55 -4.35 -11.00 4.59
N ALA A 56 -5.68 -11.11 4.66
CA ALA A 56 -6.44 -10.80 5.87
C ALA A 56 -5.98 -11.67 7.04
N LEU A 57 -5.83 -11.05 8.21
CA LEU A 57 -5.47 -11.78 9.43
C LEU A 57 -6.73 -12.40 10.03
N THR A 58 -6.89 -13.71 9.89
CA THR A 58 -8.02 -14.44 10.46
C THR A 58 -7.67 -15.06 11.81
N ALA A 59 -8.70 -15.35 12.61
CA ALA A 59 -8.56 -16.04 13.89
C ALA A 59 -7.90 -17.43 13.76
N ALA A 60 -8.01 -18.06 12.58
CA ALA A 60 -7.41 -19.36 12.30
C ALA A 60 -5.87 -19.35 12.37
N TYR A 61 -5.25 -18.24 12.00
CA TYR A 61 -3.79 -18.07 12.05
C TYR A 61 -3.26 -17.70 13.44
N GLN A 62 -4.14 -17.35 14.38
CA GLN A 62 -3.79 -16.87 15.72
C GLN A 62 -3.83 -17.98 16.78
N VAL A 63 -3.37 -19.18 16.43
CA VAL A 63 -3.35 -20.32 17.36
C VAL A 63 -2.51 -20.00 18.60
N GLY A 64 -3.05 -20.29 19.79
CA GLY A 64 -2.36 -20.03 21.07
C GLY A 64 -2.45 -18.60 21.59
N LYS A 65 -3.16 -17.68 20.90
CA LYS A 65 -3.47 -16.36 21.44
C LYS A 65 -4.74 -16.39 22.30
N THR A 66 -4.70 -15.69 23.43
CA THR A 66 -5.84 -15.57 24.37
C THR A 66 -7.03 -14.86 23.74
N GLN A 67 -6.79 -13.90 22.83
CA GLN A 67 -7.81 -13.19 22.09
C GLN A 67 -7.52 -13.33 20.59
N ARG A 68 -8.41 -14.04 19.91
CA ARG A 68 -8.35 -14.27 18.46
C ARG A 68 -9.43 -13.42 17.80
N SER A 69 -9.08 -12.73 16.73
CA SER A 69 -10.04 -11.93 15.96
C SER A 69 -9.76 -12.01 14.48
N ASP A 70 -10.82 -11.97 13.68
CA ASP A 70 -10.67 -11.66 12.26
C ASP A 70 -10.43 -10.16 12.14
N LEU A 71 -9.44 -9.78 11.35
CA LEU A 71 -9.06 -8.40 11.07
C LEU A 71 -9.02 -8.22 9.55
N ARG A 72 -9.90 -7.35 9.05
CA ARG A 72 -10.05 -7.05 7.63
C ARG A 72 -9.95 -5.55 7.40
N TYR A 73 -9.35 -5.20 6.26
CA TYR A 73 -9.18 -3.82 5.86
C TYR A 73 -9.80 -3.60 4.48
N GLN A 74 -10.33 -2.41 4.28
CA GLN A 74 -10.82 -1.95 2.98
C GLN A 74 -10.40 -0.50 2.75
N LEU A 75 -9.87 -0.24 1.56
CA LEU A 75 -9.53 1.09 1.08
C LEU A 75 -10.66 1.65 0.22
N SER A 76 -10.96 2.93 0.42
CA SER A 76 -11.88 3.71 -0.41
C SER A 76 -11.41 5.15 -0.52
N VAL A 77 -11.95 5.91 -1.48
CA VAL A 77 -11.62 7.32 -1.68
C VAL A 77 -12.86 8.13 -1.36
N ALA A 78 -12.76 9.05 -0.40
CA ALA A 78 -13.89 9.88 0.05
C ALA A 78 -13.98 11.24 -0.65
N GLY A 79 -12.89 11.68 -1.30
CA GLY A 79 -12.79 12.96 -1.99
C GLY A 79 -11.41 13.15 -2.63
N PRO A 80 -11.15 14.31 -3.25
CA PRO A 80 -9.83 14.63 -3.79
C PRO A 80 -8.75 14.52 -2.72
N GLY A 81 -7.71 13.72 -2.96
CA GLY A 81 -6.63 13.48 -2.01
C GLY A 81 -7.02 12.78 -0.70
N GLU A 82 -8.24 12.26 -0.56
CA GLU A 82 -8.72 11.67 0.71
C GLU A 82 -8.87 10.14 0.59
N LEU A 83 -7.93 9.41 1.17
CA LEU A 83 -7.96 7.96 1.30
C LEU A 83 -8.60 7.57 2.64
N VAL A 84 -9.50 6.60 2.62
CA VAL A 84 -10.15 6.05 3.81
C VAL A 84 -9.78 4.58 3.96
N VAL A 85 -9.28 4.23 5.14
CA VAL A 85 -9.07 2.84 5.57
C VAL A 85 -10.15 2.45 6.55
N ARG A 86 -10.99 1.52 6.13
CA ARG A 86 -11.99 0.88 6.98
C ARG A 86 -11.39 -0.40 7.54
N GLU A 87 -11.26 -0.46 8.85
CA GLU A 87 -10.85 -1.64 9.60
C GLU A 87 -12.10 -2.28 10.20
N GLU A 88 -12.26 -3.58 9.97
CA GLU A 88 -13.26 -4.42 10.62
C GLU A 88 -12.53 -5.43 11.49
N SER A 89 -12.86 -5.47 12.79
CA SER A 89 -12.40 -6.52 13.69
C SER A 89 -13.58 -7.28 14.27
N ARG A 90 -13.49 -8.62 14.24
CA ARG A 90 -14.51 -9.52 14.80
C ARG A 90 -13.82 -10.48 15.76
N ALA A 91 -14.13 -10.37 17.04
CA ALA A 91 -13.64 -11.31 18.04
C ALA A 91 -14.22 -12.71 17.79
N GLN A 92 -13.41 -13.76 17.96
CA GLN A 92 -13.90 -15.13 17.87
C GLN A 92 -14.82 -15.49 19.04
N GLN A 93 -14.60 -14.88 20.21
CA GLN A 93 -15.44 -15.00 21.40
C GLN A 93 -16.21 -13.70 21.60
N GLY A 94 -17.35 -13.58 20.92
CA GLY A 94 -18.24 -12.43 21.00
C GLY A 94 -18.94 -12.16 19.67
N MET A 95 -20.16 -11.59 19.72
CA MET A 95 -20.93 -11.21 18.53
C MET A 95 -20.57 -9.80 18.03
N ALA A 96 -19.65 -9.09 18.70
CA ALA A 96 -19.37 -7.69 18.42
C ALA A 96 -18.42 -7.55 17.21
N LEU A 97 -18.96 -6.99 16.13
CA LEU A 97 -18.18 -6.41 15.04
C LEU A 97 -17.79 -4.99 15.43
N ALA A 98 -16.49 -4.72 15.54
CA ALA A 98 -15.97 -3.36 15.68
C ALA A 98 -15.53 -2.85 14.30
N VAL A 99 -15.96 -1.63 13.96
CA VAL A 99 -15.60 -0.97 12.70
C VAL A 99 -14.93 0.36 13.02
N ARG A 100 -13.76 0.60 12.46
CA ARG A 100 -13.02 1.86 12.58
C ARG A 100 -12.74 2.40 11.18
N ASN A 101 -12.98 3.69 10.96
CA ASN A 101 -12.60 4.38 9.74
C ASN A 101 -11.50 5.38 10.04
N GLN A 102 -10.39 5.28 9.31
CA GLN A 102 -9.26 6.19 9.39
C GLN A 102 -9.20 6.96 8.09
N LYS A 103 -9.17 8.29 8.16
CA LYS A 103 -9.02 9.16 6.99
C LYS A 103 -7.58 9.63 6.90
N LEU A 104 -7.03 9.62 5.70
CA LEU A 104 -5.69 10.05 5.37
C LEU A 104 -5.76 11.05 4.22
N SER A 105 -5.39 12.30 4.51
CA SER A 105 -5.16 13.29 3.48
C SER A 105 -3.78 13.06 2.87
N VAL A 106 -3.70 12.80 1.57
CA VAL A 106 -2.45 12.40 0.93
C VAL A 106 -1.58 13.56 0.46
N PHE A 107 -2.09 14.79 0.45
CA PHE A 107 -1.34 15.93 -0.03
C PHE A 107 -0.17 16.27 0.90
N GLY A 108 1.01 16.43 0.33
CA GLY A 108 2.24 16.73 1.08
C GLY A 108 2.88 15.52 1.79
N LEU A 109 2.26 14.34 1.74
CA LEU A 109 2.85 13.12 2.30
C LEU A 109 3.90 12.51 1.37
N ASP A 110 4.87 11.82 1.97
CA ASP A 110 5.68 10.85 1.25
C ASP A 110 4.75 9.71 0.76
N PRO A 111 4.66 9.47 -0.56
CA PRO A 111 3.80 8.41 -1.06
C PRO A 111 4.29 6.99 -0.76
N TYR A 112 5.55 6.79 -0.38
CA TYR A 112 6.10 5.45 -0.19
C TYR A 112 5.64 4.84 1.13
N ILE A 113 4.90 3.74 1.03
CA ILE A 113 4.49 2.95 2.20
C ILE A 113 5.65 2.08 2.65
N HIS A 114 6.11 2.33 3.86
CA HIS A 114 7.01 1.44 4.57
C HIS A 114 6.24 0.31 5.25
N TYR A 115 6.88 -0.85 5.39
CA TYR A 115 6.32 -1.98 6.11
C TYR A 115 7.42 -2.69 6.91
N ASP A 116 7.02 -3.30 8.02
CA ASP A 116 7.85 -4.18 8.82
C ASP A 116 7.27 -5.60 8.80
N CYS A 117 8.11 -6.57 8.46
CA CYS A 117 7.78 -8.00 8.50
C CYS A 117 8.80 -8.69 9.40
N PRO A 118 8.53 -8.78 10.73
CA PRO A 118 9.52 -9.28 11.67
C PRO A 118 9.93 -10.73 11.38
N PRO A 119 11.15 -11.13 11.79
CA PRO A 119 11.65 -12.49 11.58
C PRO A 119 10.77 -13.53 12.28
N SER A 120 10.14 -13.16 13.39
CA SER A 120 9.20 -13.97 14.16
C SER A 120 7.84 -13.28 14.29
N GLY A 121 6.76 -14.07 14.38
CA GLY A 121 5.38 -13.57 14.44
C GLY A 121 4.58 -13.98 13.21
N ILE A 122 3.31 -13.58 13.18
CA ILE A 122 2.37 -13.96 12.12
C ILE A 122 1.83 -12.77 11.33
N VAL A 123 2.33 -11.56 11.60
CA VAL A 123 1.87 -10.33 10.94
C VAL A 123 3.01 -9.58 10.29
N CYS A 124 2.70 -8.91 9.18
CA CYS A 124 3.45 -7.75 8.70
C CYS A 124 2.62 -6.50 8.95
N THR A 125 3.27 -5.38 9.20
CA THR A 125 2.62 -4.09 9.51
C THR A 125 3.07 -3.03 8.53
N LEU A 126 2.13 -2.45 7.80
CA LEU A 126 2.34 -1.26 6.99
C LEU A 126 2.23 -0.02 7.90
N GLN A 127 3.12 0.94 7.69
CA GLN A 127 3.21 2.17 8.46
C GLN A 127 2.37 3.27 7.83
N ASN A 128 1.81 4.13 8.67
CA ASN A 128 1.04 5.30 8.26
C ASN A 128 2.02 6.32 7.67
N PRO A 129 1.87 6.75 6.40
CA PRO A 129 2.81 7.69 5.78
C PRO A 129 2.75 9.10 6.38
N ALA A 130 1.75 9.43 7.20
CA ALA A 130 1.65 10.73 7.86
C ALA A 130 2.54 10.85 9.11
N ASP A 131 2.73 9.77 9.86
CA ASP A 131 3.38 9.81 11.18
C ASP A 131 4.27 8.59 11.52
N GLY A 132 4.35 7.59 10.64
CA GLY A 132 5.12 6.36 10.82
C GLY A 132 4.49 5.35 11.78
N SER A 133 3.29 5.62 12.34
CA SER A 133 2.61 4.72 13.26
C SER A 133 2.11 3.45 12.55
N PRO A 134 1.89 2.33 13.28
CA PRO A 134 1.24 1.14 12.72
C PRO A 134 -0.13 1.46 12.10
N TRP A 135 -0.36 1.06 10.85
CA TRP A 135 -1.57 1.44 10.11
C TRP A 135 -2.43 0.25 9.71
N ILE A 136 -1.84 -0.69 8.97
CA ILE A 136 -2.52 -1.87 8.44
C ILE A 136 -1.70 -3.09 8.82
N SER A 137 -2.35 -4.09 9.42
CA SER A 137 -1.72 -5.38 9.75
C SER A 137 -2.27 -6.49 8.87
N VAL A 138 -1.39 -7.20 8.19
CA VAL A 138 -1.74 -8.33 7.31
C VAL A 138 -1.04 -9.61 7.79
N LEU A 139 -1.53 -10.77 7.37
CA LEU A 139 -0.85 -12.04 7.59
C LEU A 139 0.59 -11.96 7.06
N ARG A 140 1.53 -12.58 7.77
CA ARG A 140 2.96 -12.55 7.42
C ARG A 140 3.20 -13.28 6.10
N ASP A 141 3.28 -12.49 5.05
CA ASP A 141 3.79 -12.83 3.73
C ASP A 141 4.67 -11.68 3.25
N HIS A 142 5.97 -11.93 3.08
CA HIS A 142 6.94 -10.88 2.72
C HIS A 142 6.66 -10.30 1.33
N GLN A 143 6.29 -11.15 0.37
CA GLN A 143 5.99 -10.72 -0.99
C GLN A 143 4.64 -9.99 -1.03
N GLY A 144 3.63 -10.53 -0.35
CA GLY A 144 2.30 -9.93 -0.23
C GLY A 144 2.33 -8.56 0.43
N ALA A 145 3.13 -8.38 1.49
CA ALA A 145 3.32 -7.08 2.13
C ALA A 145 4.05 -6.09 1.21
N ALA A 146 5.07 -6.53 0.48
CA ALA A 146 5.78 -5.71 -0.50
C ALA A 146 4.86 -5.26 -1.65
N ASP A 147 4.05 -6.17 -2.20
CA ASP A 147 3.11 -5.89 -3.28
C ASP A 147 2.00 -4.95 -2.81
N LEU A 148 1.49 -5.14 -1.60
CA LEU A 148 0.51 -4.25 -0.99
C LEU A 148 1.08 -2.85 -0.76
N ALA A 149 2.28 -2.74 -0.18
CA ALA A 149 2.96 -1.47 0.03
C ALA A 149 3.19 -0.74 -1.31
N LYS A 150 3.63 -1.46 -2.35
CA LYS A 150 3.80 -0.92 -3.70
C LYS A 150 2.48 -0.43 -4.29
N ALA A 151 1.42 -1.22 -4.20
CA ALA A 151 0.10 -0.87 -4.72
C ALA A 151 -0.47 0.39 -4.03
N ILE A 152 -0.40 0.46 -2.70
CA ILE A 152 -0.85 1.63 -1.94
C ILE A 152 0.02 2.85 -2.24
N SER A 153 1.33 2.69 -2.39
CA SER A 153 2.22 3.80 -2.75
C SER A 153 1.82 4.42 -4.10
N PHE A 154 1.52 3.59 -5.10
CA PHE A 154 1.02 4.09 -6.38
C PHE A 154 -0.38 4.69 -6.29
N LEU A 155 -1.26 4.17 -5.44
CA LEU A 155 -2.56 4.75 -5.17
C LEU A 155 -2.43 6.15 -4.57
N ILE A 156 -1.56 6.33 -3.57
CA ILE A 156 -1.30 7.62 -2.94
C ILE A 156 -0.76 8.62 -3.98
N ARG A 157 0.24 8.23 -4.79
CA ARG A 157 0.74 9.09 -5.89
C ARG A 157 -0.34 9.46 -6.90
N ASN A 158 -1.24 8.54 -7.22
CA ASN A 158 -2.36 8.81 -8.13
C ASN A 158 -3.33 9.83 -7.51
N LEU A 159 -3.61 9.72 -6.22
CA LEU A 159 -4.49 10.63 -5.49
C LEU A 159 -3.89 12.04 -5.31
N GLN A 160 -2.56 12.16 -5.20
CA GLN A 160 -1.86 13.45 -5.07
C GLN A 160 -1.87 14.28 -6.38
N LYS A 161 -2.09 13.63 -7.53
CA LYS A 161 -2.08 14.28 -8.86
C LYS A 161 -3.45 14.82 -9.29
N SER A 162 -4.48 14.69 -8.46
CA SER A 162 -5.89 14.98 -8.78
C SER A 162 -6.55 15.78 -7.67
#